data_AF-A0A3D4QD94-F1
#
_entry.id   AF-A0A3D4QD94-F1
#
_cell.length_a   1.000
_cell.length_b   1.000
_cell.length_c   1.000
_cell.angle_alpha   90.00
_cell.angle_beta   90.00
_cell.angle_gamma   90.00
#
_symmetry.space_group_name_H-M   'P 1'
#
loop_
_entity.id
_entity.type
_entity.pdbx_description
1 polymer ?
#
loop_
_entity_poly.entity_id
_entity_poly.type
_entity_poly.pdbx_seq_one_letter_code
_entity_poly.pdbx_strand_id
1 'polypeptide(L)'
;MDYISPYGAAPGDPYVDDNEALEIDGSIPPAQFFNDAQAELLNVITGAGLVPSSADLTQLRQAIQNMIIAGGKTVKITGAVFEGTVADGNPVRWDAGAGEYVKALADGTAANRAVGFADVTNAEVIYFGLTRADLFAGLTPGAREYLS
;
A
#
# COMPACT_ATOMS: atom_id res chain seq x y z
N MET A 1 17.59 12.26 0.58
CA MET A 1 18.23 13.58 0.71
C MET A 1 19.55 13.45 1.45
N ASP A 2 20.62 14.09 0.95
CA ASP A 2 21.88 14.28 1.70
C ASP A 2 21.72 15.39 2.74
N TYR A 3 22.53 15.38 3.80
CA TYR A 3 22.49 16.44 4.81
C TYR A 3 23.02 17.76 4.23
N ILE A 4 22.27 18.85 4.44
CA ILE A 4 22.63 20.19 3.97
C ILE A 4 22.89 21.08 5.18
N SER A 5 24.17 21.41 5.42
CA SER A 5 24.61 22.29 6.52
C SER A 5 24.05 23.71 6.41
N PRO A 6 24.02 24.46 7.53
CA PRO A 6 23.64 25.87 7.52
C PRO A 6 24.46 26.70 6.54
N TYR A 7 23.86 27.80 6.07
CA TYR A 7 24.53 28.72 5.16
C TYR A 7 25.80 29.30 5.81
N GLY A 8 26.93 29.14 5.13
CA GLY A 8 28.23 29.64 5.59
C GLY A 8 28.92 28.78 6.66
N ALA A 9 28.32 27.68 7.11
CA ALA A 9 28.92 26.74 8.06
C ALA A 9 29.80 25.69 7.36
N ALA A 10 30.62 24.96 8.13
CA ALA A 10 31.42 23.88 7.59
C ALA A 10 30.54 22.65 7.24
N PRO A 11 30.96 21.80 6.28
CA PRO A 11 30.22 20.59 5.95
C PRO A 11 30.03 19.68 7.17
N GLY A 12 28.78 19.31 7.46
CA GLY A 12 28.40 18.49 8.61
C GLY A 12 28.04 19.27 9.87
N ASP A 13 28.25 20.60 9.90
CA ASP A 13 27.85 21.41 11.05
C ASP A 13 26.32 21.37 11.25
N PRO A 14 25.84 21.22 12.49
CA PRO A 14 24.41 21.17 12.79
C PRO A 14 23.75 22.54 12.72
N TYR A 15 22.43 22.57 12.55
CA TYR A 15 21.63 23.78 12.79
C TYR A 15 21.56 24.06 14.29
N VAL A 16 21.80 25.30 14.66
CA VAL A 16 21.64 25.81 16.02
C VAL A 16 20.57 26.89 16.06
N ASP A 17 19.80 26.90 17.14
CA ASP A 17 18.87 27.98 17.44
C ASP A 17 19.64 29.21 17.91
N ASP A 18 19.00 30.37 17.74
CA ASP A 18 19.49 31.62 18.32
C ASP A 18 19.53 31.53 19.84
N ASN A 19 20.65 31.97 20.43
CA ASN A 19 20.82 32.04 21.87
C ASN A 19 21.53 33.34 22.25
N GLU A 20 20.71 34.36 22.50
CA GLU A 20 21.15 35.69 22.91
C GLU A 20 22.01 35.68 24.20
N ALA A 21 21.71 34.80 25.15
CA ALA A 21 22.46 34.72 26.41
C ALA A 21 23.90 34.22 26.23
N LEU A 22 24.17 33.52 25.12
CA LEU A 22 25.50 33.04 24.73
C LEU A 22 26.06 33.77 23.51
N GLU A 23 25.39 34.84 23.05
CA GLU A 23 25.73 35.58 21.83
C GLU A 23 25.91 34.66 20.60
N ILE A 24 25.07 33.63 20.47
CA ILE A 24 25.06 32.72 19.31
C ILE A 24 23.90 33.08 18.40
N ASP A 25 24.20 33.50 17.18
CA ASP A 25 23.20 33.71 16.14
C ASP A 25 22.60 32.39 15.65
N GLY A 26 21.30 32.41 15.39
CA GLY A 26 20.58 31.27 14.80
C GLY A 26 21.07 30.90 13.40
N SER A 27 21.09 29.60 13.11
CA SER A 27 21.49 29.07 11.80
C SER A 27 20.52 29.48 10.68
N ILE A 28 21.08 29.85 9.53
CA ILE A 28 20.31 30.21 8.34
C ILE A 28 20.25 28.99 7.39
N PRO A 29 19.05 28.46 7.08
CA PRO A 29 18.92 27.40 6.08
C PRO A 29 19.27 27.91 4.67
N PRO A 30 20.15 27.22 3.92
CA PRO A 30 20.39 27.55 2.53
C PRO A 30 19.17 27.17 1.68
N ALA A 31 18.98 27.86 0.55
CA ALA A 31 17.85 27.61 -0.36
C ALA A 31 17.77 26.17 -0.85
N GLN A 32 18.92 25.51 -1.00
CA GLN A 32 19.03 24.10 -1.40
C GLN A 32 18.18 23.18 -0.51
N PHE A 33 18.10 23.46 0.79
CA PHE A 33 17.31 22.68 1.73
C PHE A 33 15.82 22.64 1.33
N PHE A 34 15.24 23.80 1.01
CA PHE A 34 13.84 23.90 0.61
C PHE A 34 13.59 23.31 -0.78
N ASN A 35 14.50 23.53 -1.72
CA ASN A 35 14.39 22.99 -3.08
C ASN A 35 14.38 21.46 -3.07
N ASP A 36 15.31 20.85 -2.34
CA ASP A 36 15.43 19.39 -2.29
C ASP A 36 14.27 18.76 -1.53
N ALA A 37 13.84 19.36 -0.41
CA ALA A 37 12.66 18.91 0.31
C ALA A 37 11.39 19.00 -0.56
N GLN A 38 11.21 20.11 -1.29
CA GLN A 38 10.09 20.26 -2.21
C GLN A 38 10.15 19.24 -3.36
N ALA A 39 11.34 18.97 -3.90
CA ALA A 39 11.53 17.97 -4.94
C ALA A 39 11.20 16.55 -4.46
N GLU A 40 11.61 16.16 -3.24
CA GLU A 40 11.22 14.86 -2.67
C GLU A 40 9.71 14.74 -2.50
N LEU A 41 9.04 15.78 -1.98
CA LEU A 41 7.58 15.79 -1.86
C LEU A 41 6.88 15.71 -3.22
N LEU A 42 7.39 16.43 -4.22
CA LEU A 42 6.86 16.39 -5.58
C LEU A 42 7.01 15.00 -6.20
N ASN A 43 8.17 14.36 -6.01
CA ASN A 43 8.44 13.00 -6.47
C ASN A 43 7.53 11.96 -5.81
N VAL A 44 7.18 12.13 -4.53
CA VAL A 44 6.18 11.27 -3.86
C VAL A 44 4.80 11.44 -4.52
N ILE A 45 4.37 12.69 -4.75
CA ILE A 45 3.05 12.96 -5.36
C ILE A 45 2.96 12.39 -6.78
N THR A 46 3.94 12.67 -7.63
CA THR A 46 3.96 12.18 -9.01
C THR A 46 4.19 10.68 -9.10
N GLY A 47 5.04 10.12 -8.22
CA GLY A 47 5.26 8.67 -8.10
C GLY A 47 4.01 7.89 -7.69
N ALA A 48 3.08 8.52 -6.97
CA ALA A 48 1.75 7.98 -6.67
C ALA A 48 0.72 8.17 -7.82
N GLY A 49 1.14 8.69 -8.97
CA GLY A 49 0.28 8.92 -10.13
C GLY A 49 -0.61 10.17 -10.04
N LEU A 50 -0.37 11.06 -9.07
CA LEU A 50 -1.15 12.28 -8.91
C LEU A 50 -0.50 13.44 -9.69
N VAL A 51 -1.34 14.36 -10.20
CA VAL A 51 -0.87 15.61 -10.81
C VAL A 51 -0.73 16.67 -9.72
N PRO A 52 0.45 17.27 -9.49
CA PRO A 52 0.66 18.28 -8.46
C PRO A 52 -0.22 19.52 -8.65
N SER A 53 -0.75 20.06 -7.55
CA SER A 53 -1.65 21.21 -7.55
C SER A 53 -1.48 22.01 -6.27
N SER A 54 -1.13 23.30 -6.41
CA SER A 54 -1.07 24.23 -5.28
C SER A 54 -2.45 24.55 -4.69
N ALA A 55 -3.54 24.17 -5.36
CA ALA A 55 -4.90 24.31 -4.84
C ALA A 55 -5.29 23.18 -3.87
N ASP A 56 -4.50 22.11 -3.80
CA ASP A 56 -4.75 20.97 -2.92
C ASP A 56 -3.55 20.72 -1.99
N LEU A 57 -3.66 21.20 -0.75
CA LEU A 57 -2.63 21.00 0.28
C LEU A 57 -2.68 19.61 0.93
N THR A 58 -3.45 18.68 0.36
CA THR A 58 -3.61 17.32 0.88
C THR A 58 -2.98 16.24 0.03
N GLN A 59 -2.35 16.60 -1.09
CA GLN A 59 -1.80 15.65 -2.07
C GLN A 59 -0.75 14.70 -1.49
N LEU A 60 0.09 15.14 -0.55
CA LEU A 60 1.06 14.26 0.11
C LEU A 60 0.37 13.09 0.83
N ARG A 61 -0.73 13.38 1.53
CA ARG A 61 -1.52 12.35 2.22
C ARG A 61 -2.17 11.39 1.22
N GLN A 62 -2.76 11.92 0.15
CA GLN A 62 -3.37 11.11 -0.91
C GLN A 62 -2.32 10.21 -1.59
N ALA A 63 -1.14 10.74 -1.86
CA ALA A 63 -0.03 9.98 -2.44
C ALA A 63 0.39 8.80 -1.57
N ILE A 64 0.58 9.04 -0.27
CA ILE A 64 0.92 7.98 0.71
C ILE A 64 -0.20 6.92 0.75
N GLN A 65 -1.47 7.33 0.76
CA GLN A 65 -2.60 6.39 0.72
C GLN A 65 -2.58 5.52 -0.54
N ASN A 66 -2.37 6.13 -1.71
CA ASN A 66 -2.26 5.40 -2.98
C ASN A 66 -1.10 4.40 -2.96
N MET A 67 0.07 4.81 -2.44
CA MET A 67 1.24 3.92 -2.33
C MET A 67 1.01 2.77 -1.36
N ILE A 68 0.32 2.99 -0.23
CA ILE A 68 -0.06 1.92 0.71
C ILE A 68 -1.01 0.92 0.06
N ILE A 69 -2.02 1.42 -0.66
CA ILE A 69 -2.97 0.57 -1.39
C ILE A 69 -2.23 -0.25 -2.47
N ALA A 70 -1.35 0.38 -3.25
CA ALA A 70 -0.56 -0.29 -4.28
C ALA A 70 0.47 -1.28 -3.70
N GLY A 71 1.03 -0.98 -2.52
CA GLY A 71 1.94 -1.87 -1.78
C GLY A 71 1.24 -3.03 -1.09
N GLY A 72 -0.09 -2.96 -0.92
CA GLY A 72 -0.91 -4.09 -0.50
C GLY A 72 -0.84 -5.19 -1.57
N LYS A 73 -0.10 -6.27 -1.28
CA LYS A 73 -0.07 -7.47 -2.11
C LYS A 73 -1.45 -8.12 -2.12
N THR A 74 -2.30 -7.67 -3.04
CA THR A 74 -3.54 -8.33 -3.39
C THR A 74 -3.22 -9.32 -4.49
N VAL A 75 -3.29 -10.60 -4.18
CA VAL A 75 -3.40 -11.60 -5.24
C VAL A 75 -4.85 -11.57 -5.68
N LYS A 76 -5.08 -11.34 -6.97
CA LYS A 76 -6.42 -11.34 -7.56
C LYS A 76 -6.52 -12.55 -8.47
N ILE A 77 -7.51 -13.40 -8.21
CA ILE A 77 -7.91 -14.43 -9.17
C ILE A 77 -8.95 -13.77 -10.06
N THR A 78 -8.58 -13.52 -11.32
CA THR A 78 -9.47 -12.89 -12.31
C THR A 78 -10.21 -13.94 -13.14
N GLY A 79 -11.45 -13.65 -13.52
CA GLY A 79 -12.26 -14.58 -14.31
C GLY A 79 -12.87 -15.73 -13.50
N ALA A 80 -13.06 -15.52 -12.20
CA ALA A 80 -13.77 -16.46 -11.33
C ALA A 80 -15.24 -16.57 -11.76
N VAL A 81 -15.79 -17.80 -11.75
CA VAL A 81 -17.21 -18.04 -11.99
C VAL A 81 -17.87 -18.38 -10.66
N PHE A 82 -18.86 -17.57 -10.28
CA PHE A 82 -19.58 -17.71 -9.03
C PHE A 82 -20.94 -18.39 -9.27
N GLU A 83 -21.29 -19.37 -8.43
CA GLU A 83 -22.66 -19.88 -8.38
C GLU A 83 -23.65 -18.81 -7.87
N GLY A 84 -24.93 -18.95 -8.27
CA GLY A 84 -25.94 -17.90 -8.11
C GLY A 84 -26.28 -17.51 -6.66
N THR A 85 -25.79 -18.25 -5.67
CA THR A 85 -25.98 -17.94 -4.24
C THR A 85 -24.82 -17.14 -3.62
N VAL A 86 -23.73 -16.96 -4.37
CA VAL A 86 -22.57 -16.18 -3.91
C VAL A 86 -22.83 -14.69 -4.13
N ALA A 87 -22.57 -13.90 -3.11
CA ALA A 87 -22.72 -12.45 -3.10
C ALA A 87 -21.38 -11.77 -2.81
N ASP A 88 -21.26 -10.51 -3.23
CA ASP A 88 -20.11 -9.66 -2.90
C ASP A 88 -19.87 -9.62 -1.39
N GLY A 89 -18.59 -9.73 -1.01
CA GLY A 89 -18.17 -9.73 0.39
C GLY A 89 -18.38 -11.06 1.12
N ASN A 90 -18.87 -12.12 0.46
CA ASN A 90 -18.85 -13.47 1.04
C ASN A 90 -17.39 -13.88 1.33
N PRO A 91 -17.08 -14.37 2.54
CA PRO A 91 -15.76 -14.91 2.83
C PRO A 91 -15.60 -16.26 2.13
N VAL A 92 -14.43 -16.48 1.53
CA VAL A 92 -14.12 -17.71 0.78
C VAL A 92 -12.99 -18.50 1.44
N ARG A 93 -13.04 -19.83 1.35
CA ARG A 93 -11.98 -20.76 1.74
C ARG A 93 -11.58 -21.63 0.55
N TRP A 94 -10.35 -22.14 0.52
CA TRP A 94 -9.97 -23.19 -0.42
C TRP A 94 -10.44 -24.54 0.12
N ASP A 95 -11.24 -25.27 -0.66
CA ASP A 95 -11.58 -26.67 -0.39
C ASP A 95 -10.64 -27.58 -1.17
N ALA A 96 -9.61 -28.11 -0.50
CA ALA A 96 -8.65 -28.99 -1.14
C ALA A 96 -9.27 -30.33 -1.60
N GLY A 97 -10.40 -30.75 -1.03
CA GLY A 97 -11.10 -31.97 -1.43
C GLY A 97 -11.91 -31.81 -2.71
N ALA A 98 -12.48 -30.62 -2.92
CA ALA A 98 -13.23 -30.29 -4.13
C ALA A 98 -12.39 -29.59 -5.21
N GLY A 99 -11.22 -29.04 -4.84
CA GLY A 99 -10.35 -28.31 -5.76
C GLY A 99 -10.90 -26.94 -6.16
N GLU A 100 -11.74 -26.34 -5.32
CA GLU A 100 -12.44 -25.09 -5.60
C GLU A 100 -12.46 -24.16 -4.40
N TYR A 101 -12.76 -22.88 -4.66
CA TYR A 101 -13.10 -21.94 -3.60
C TYR A 101 -14.57 -22.10 -3.24
N VAL A 102 -14.86 -22.18 -1.95
CA VAL A 102 -16.23 -22.30 -1.42
C VAL A 102 -16.46 -21.28 -0.33
N LYS A 103 -17.72 -21.06 0.05
CA LYS A 103 -18.06 -20.15 1.15
C LYS A 103 -17.45 -20.63 2.48
N ALA A 104 -16.72 -19.74 3.15
CA ALA A 104 -16.22 -19.99 4.49
C ALA A 104 -17.36 -19.86 5.53
N LEU A 105 -17.44 -20.83 6.44
CA LEU A 105 -18.43 -20.82 7.54
C LEU A 105 -17.78 -20.40 8.85
N ALA A 106 -18.47 -19.59 9.65
CA ALA A 106 -17.99 -19.16 10.96
C ALA A 106 -18.24 -20.24 12.03
N ASP A 107 -17.64 -21.42 11.88
CA ASP A 107 -17.83 -22.57 12.77
C ASP A 107 -16.66 -22.81 13.75
N GLY A 108 -15.62 -21.98 13.69
CA GLY A 108 -14.42 -22.06 14.52
C GLY A 108 -13.43 -23.16 14.13
N THR A 109 -13.71 -23.94 13.08
CA THR A 109 -12.80 -24.98 12.61
C THR A 109 -11.67 -24.40 11.78
N ALA A 110 -10.52 -25.08 11.76
CA ALA A 110 -9.41 -24.70 10.89
C ALA A 110 -9.77 -24.89 9.40
N ALA A 111 -10.71 -25.80 9.10
CA ALA A 111 -11.16 -26.09 7.74
C ALA A 111 -11.93 -24.91 7.13
N ASN A 112 -12.63 -24.11 7.94
CA ASN A 112 -13.43 -22.97 7.45
C ASN A 112 -12.77 -21.59 7.61
N ARG A 113 -11.44 -21.55 7.76
CA ARG A 113 -10.72 -20.26 7.79
C ARG A 113 -10.82 -19.58 6.43
N ALA A 114 -11.38 -18.38 6.42
CA ALA A 114 -11.42 -17.56 5.22
C ALA A 114 -10.01 -17.18 4.75
N VAL A 115 -9.76 -17.29 3.45
CA VAL A 115 -8.50 -16.90 2.81
C VAL A 115 -8.64 -15.61 2.00
N GLY A 116 -9.87 -15.21 1.66
CA GLY A 116 -10.16 -13.98 0.93
C GLY A 116 -11.66 -13.66 0.90
N PHE A 117 -12.03 -12.72 0.04
CA PHE A 117 -13.42 -12.28 -0.17
C PHE A 117 -13.77 -12.33 -1.66
N ALA A 118 -15.02 -12.70 -1.96
CA ALA A 118 -15.56 -12.65 -3.32
C ALA A 118 -15.95 -11.22 -3.72
N ASP A 119 -15.57 -10.83 -4.94
CA ASP A 119 -16.05 -9.67 -5.68
C ASP A 119 -16.68 -10.19 -6.99
N VAL A 120 -17.95 -10.57 -6.89
CA VAL A 120 -18.77 -11.10 -7.98
C VAL A 120 -18.98 -10.04 -9.04
N THR A 121 -19.16 -8.77 -8.63
CA THR A 121 -19.33 -7.62 -9.53
C THR A 121 -18.16 -7.50 -10.54
N ASN A 122 -16.93 -7.75 -10.10
CA ASN A 122 -15.74 -7.69 -10.97
C ASN A 122 -15.20 -9.05 -11.40
N ALA A 123 -15.86 -10.16 -11.03
CA ALA A 123 -15.38 -11.52 -11.25
C ALA A 123 -13.97 -11.79 -10.65
N GLU A 124 -13.74 -11.30 -9.42
CA GLU A 124 -12.47 -11.39 -8.70
C GLU A 124 -12.61 -12.07 -7.32
N VAL A 125 -11.53 -12.70 -6.84
CA VAL A 125 -11.36 -13.06 -5.42
C VAL A 125 -10.14 -12.32 -4.85
N ILE A 126 -10.33 -11.59 -3.73
CA ILE A 126 -9.35 -10.67 -3.15
C ILE A 126 -8.80 -11.24 -1.83
N TYR A 127 -7.47 -11.34 -1.74
CA TYR A 127 -6.71 -11.81 -0.58
C TYR A 127 -5.95 -10.66 0.07
N PHE A 128 -5.89 -10.62 1.41
CA PHE A 128 -5.10 -9.64 2.15
C PHE A 128 -4.15 -10.34 3.14
N GLY A 129 -2.89 -9.88 3.21
CA GLY A 129 -1.89 -10.32 4.20
C GLY A 129 -0.73 -11.14 3.62
N LEU A 130 0.20 -11.55 4.49
CA LEU A 130 1.30 -12.46 4.14
C LEU A 130 0.72 -13.83 3.80
N THR A 131 0.85 -14.25 2.55
CA THR A 131 0.36 -15.53 2.05
C THR A 131 1.32 -16.65 2.44
N ARG A 132 0.78 -17.81 2.85
CA ARG A 132 1.58 -19.04 3.03
C ARG A 132 2.18 -19.44 1.68
N ALA A 133 3.42 -19.92 1.66
CA ALA A 133 4.19 -20.18 0.43
C ALA A 133 3.48 -21.12 -0.58
N ASP A 134 2.58 -21.96 -0.09
CA ASP A 134 1.88 -23.01 -0.83
C ASP A 134 0.38 -22.73 -1.00
N LEU A 135 -0.08 -21.52 -0.67
CA LEU A 135 -1.49 -21.10 -0.89
C LEU A 135 -1.86 -21.09 -2.38
N PHE A 136 -0.88 -20.88 -3.27
CA PHE A 136 -1.06 -20.84 -4.73
C PHE A 136 -0.46 -22.06 -5.44
N ALA A 137 -0.04 -23.08 -4.67
CA ALA A 137 0.49 -24.30 -5.26
C ALA A 137 -0.64 -25.05 -5.98
N GLY A 138 -0.51 -25.24 -7.30
CA GLY A 138 -1.47 -25.96 -8.13
C GLY A 138 -2.36 -25.06 -9.00
N LEU A 139 -2.32 -23.74 -8.83
CA LEU A 139 -3.02 -22.81 -9.73
C LEU A 139 -2.25 -22.68 -11.06
N THR A 140 -2.95 -22.91 -12.18
CA THR A 140 -2.40 -22.69 -13.51
C THR A 140 -2.85 -21.31 -14.02
N PRO A 141 -1.93 -20.39 -14.37
CA PRO A 141 -2.32 -19.10 -14.92
C PRO A 141 -3.23 -19.24 -16.15
N GLY A 142 -4.44 -18.69 -16.07
CA GLY A 142 -5.46 -18.77 -17.13
C GLY A 142 -6.42 -19.96 -17.02
N ALA A 143 -6.31 -20.81 -16.00
CA ALA A 143 -7.33 -21.79 -15.68
C ALA A 143 -8.57 -21.11 -15.07
N ARG A 144 -9.75 -21.64 -15.42
CA ARG A 144 -11.03 -21.23 -14.84
C ARG A 144 -11.30 -22.14 -13.66
N GLU A 145 -11.31 -21.59 -12.46
CA GLU A 145 -11.66 -22.33 -11.25
C GLU A 145 -13.11 -21.97 -10.88
N TYR A 146 -13.92 -22.99 -10.66
CA TYR A 146 -15.34 -22.86 -10.33
C TYR A 146 -15.48 -22.64 -8.81
N LEU A 147 -16.53 -21.94 -8.40
CA LEU A 147 -17.00 -21.92 -7.01
C LEU A 147 -18.39 -22.52 -6.98
N SER A 148 -18.57 -23.66 -6.30
CA SER A 148 -19.89 -24.10 -5.85
C SER A 148 -20.30 -23.52 -4.49
#